data_AF-A0A0W8ID75-F1
#
_entry.id   AF-A0A0W8ID75-F1
#
_cell.length_a   1.000
_cell.length_b   1.000
_cell.length_c   1.000
_cell.angle_alpha   90.00
_cell.angle_beta   90.00
_cell.angle_gamma   90.00
#
_symmetry.space_group_name_H-M   'P 1'
#
loop_
_entity.id
_entity.type
_entity.pdbx_description
1 polymer ?
#
loop_
_entity_poly.entity_id
_entity_poly.type
_entity_poly.pdbx_seq_one_letter_code
_entity_poly.pdbx_strand_id
1 'polypeptide(L)'
;MTLPDLDTPSPIQLIRSAWQPDDLHSATRLSALVAAAQLLRVRRGIYIDAATWVRSPPWVRAQIAVAAMAHRLPNSLFCRDSALLLHGLPLITPPPHVTLRTQDPSLVGIGRRESMTGSTSAESWLAAYCSRSQEEPTTAALLNVPTRRFETVLPRGMTRGSARESQRRGILRTPQVRLPASALSEVTGPESGYWVEPVEIALPDAASRLPFPEAVAVLDAFLAQSAFGNLLAPPESSAGLSDWGDGFLTHRLNRRWRAAVGFADARAESPAESVSRALIHQLGFAAPALQVWIATDIGDERVDFEWVLQASSRSGASRPRRIVGEFDGRGKYFDEALLQGRSAKEVHYAEKLREDALRRTGRDVVRWGWSDLARPEILAARLALAGVPRAREGTRPAVVVGAAHSAPALPCPNPRPDPRPDPRG
;
A
#
# COMPACT_ATOMS: atom_id res chain seq x y z
N MET A 1 -17.80 -7.88 27.50
CA MET A 1 -18.24 -9.00 26.64
C MET A 1 -18.17 -8.49 25.21
N THR A 2 -17.00 -8.64 24.60
CA THR A 2 -16.69 -8.16 23.24
C THR A 2 -17.44 -9.04 22.25
N LEU A 3 -18.25 -8.42 21.39
CA LEU A 3 -18.85 -9.10 20.24
C LEU A 3 -17.70 -9.66 19.37
N PRO A 4 -17.75 -10.94 18.95
CA PRO A 4 -16.79 -11.45 17.99
C PRO A 4 -16.93 -10.67 16.68
N ASP A 5 -15.81 -10.23 16.11
CA ASP A 5 -15.73 -9.67 14.75
C ASP A 5 -16.38 -10.65 13.78
N LEU A 6 -17.54 -10.27 13.25
CA LEU A 6 -18.22 -11.00 12.19
C LEU A 6 -17.53 -10.67 10.87
N ASP A 7 -17.06 -11.71 10.17
CA ASP A 7 -16.61 -11.72 8.77
C ASP A 7 -15.32 -10.95 8.40
N THR A 8 -14.23 -11.16 9.14
CA THR A 8 -12.91 -11.09 8.47
C THR A 8 -12.69 -12.39 7.69
N PRO A 9 -12.58 -12.37 6.34
CA PRO A 9 -12.30 -13.58 5.58
C PRO A 9 -10.98 -14.19 6.08
N SER A 10 -10.98 -15.50 6.29
CA SER A 10 -9.76 -16.19 6.71
C SER A 10 -8.65 -15.98 5.68
N PRO A 11 -7.41 -15.68 6.10
CA PRO A 11 -6.31 -15.44 5.17
C PRO A 11 -6.07 -16.67 4.29
N ILE A 12 -5.71 -16.42 3.04
CA ILE A 12 -5.52 -17.44 2.01
C ILE A 12 -4.44 -18.43 2.46
N GLN A 13 -4.77 -19.71 2.41
CA GLN A 13 -3.86 -20.81 2.72
C GLN A 13 -3.23 -21.39 1.45
N LEU A 14 -1.92 -21.58 1.46
CA LEU A 14 -1.19 -22.22 0.37
C LEU A 14 -1.01 -23.71 0.62
N ILE A 15 -1.19 -24.51 -0.42
CA ILE A 15 -1.06 -25.97 -0.34
C ILE A 15 0.38 -26.35 -0.70
N ARG A 16 1.11 -26.90 0.26
CA ARG A 16 2.47 -27.41 0.04
C ARG A 16 2.45 -28.90 -0.27
N SER A 17 3.17 -29.31 -1.31
CA SER A 17 3.41 -30.74 -1.54
C SER A 17 4.30 -31.30 -0.43
N ALA A 18 3.93 -32.46 0.12
CA ALA A 18 4.64 -33.12 1.20
C ALA A 18 4.67 -34.63 0.97
N TRP A 19 5.54 -35.31 1.70
CA TRP A 19 5.49 -36.76 1.86
C TRP A 19 4.28 -37.11 2.74
N GLN A 20 3.49 -38.09 2.31
CA GLN A 20 2.37 -38.61 3.09
C GLN A 20 2.83 -39.81 3.93
N PRO A 21 2.10 -40.18 5.00
CA PRO A 21 2.43 -41.34 5.84
C PRO A 21 2.58 -42.66 5.07
N ASP A 22 1.93 -42.78 3.91
CA ASP A 22 1.97 -43.95 3.03
C ASP A 22 3.15 -43.94 2.04
N ASP A 23 4.22 -43.19 2.33
CA ASP A 23 5.41 -42.95 1.48
C ASP A 23 5.12 -42.41 0.05
N LEU A 24 3.89 -41.99 -0.22
CA LEU A 24 3.51 -41.34 -1.47
C LEU A 24 3.70 -39.82 -1.37
N HIS A 25 4.50 -39.24 -2.25
CA HIS A 25 4.62 -37.80 -2.34
C HIS A 25 3.36 -37.20 -2.99
N SER A 26 2.69 -36.26 -2.31
CA SER A 26 1.44 -35.65 -2.78
C SER A 26 1.55 -34.85 -4.10
N ALA A 27 2.76 -34.64 -4.63
CA ALA A 27 2.99 -33.88 -5.85
C ALA A 27 2.26 -34.44 -7.08
N THR A 28 2.16 -35.77 -7.21
CA THR A 28 1.44 -36.41 -8.33
C THR A 28 -0.05 -36.10 -8.27
N ARG A 29 -0.67 -36.26 -7.09
CA ARG A 29 -2.08 -35.91 -6.86
C ARG A 29 -2.35 -34.44 -7.11
N LEU A 30 -1.50 -33.55 -6.59
CA LEU A 30 -1.66 -32.10 -6.78
C LEU A 30 -1.49 -31.70 -8.25
N SER A 31 -0.60 -32.35 -8.99
CA SER A 31 -0.45 -32.11 -10.43
C SER A 31 -1.67 -32.57 -11.23
N ALA A 32 -2.30 -33.68 -10.84
CA ALA A 32 -3.58 -34.11 -11.43
C ALA A 32 -4.71 -33.11 -11.15
N LEU A 33 -4.76 -32.52 -9.95
CA LEU A 33 -5.72 -31.45 -9.63
C LEU A 33 -5.45 -30.16 -10.41
N VAL A 34 -4.19 -29.84 -10.70
CA VAL A 34 -3.84 -28.76 -11.64
C VAL A 34 -4.33 -29.09 -13.05
N ALA A 35 -4.10 -30.30 -13.55
CA ALA A 35 -4.58 -30.71 -14.87
C ALA A 35 -6.12 -30.70 -14.98
N ALA A 36 -6.82 -30.97 -13.88
CA ALA A 36 -8.27 -30.90 -13.76
C ALA A 36 -8.82 -29.47 -13.48
N ALA A 37 -7.97 -28.44 -13.56
CA ALA A 37 -8.32 -27.04 -13.32
C ALA A 37 -8.92 -26.72 -11.93
N GLN A 38 -8.60 -27.53 -10.92
CA GLN A 38 -9.00 -27.28 -9.52
C GLN A 38 -7.94 -26.49 -8.76
N LEU A 39 -6.66 -26.67 -9.10
CA LEU A 39 -5.55 -25.96 -8.50
C LEU A 39 -4.72 -25.22 -9.55
N LEU A 40 -3.97 -24.21 -9.09
CA LEU A 40 -2.88 -23.59 -9.82
C LEU A 40 -1.57 -23.77 -9.05
N ARG A 41 -0.48 -23.98 -9.78
CA ARG A 41 0.87 -24.12 -9.20
C ARG A 41 1.59 -22.76 -9.20
N VAL A 42 1.53 -22.03 -8.08
CA VAL A 42 2.19 -20.71 -7.94
C VAL A 42 3.71 -20.82 -7.97
N ARG A 43 4.28 -21.89 -7.39
CA ARG A 43 5.70 -22.22 -7.44
C ARG A 43 5.87 -23.74 -7.47
N ARG A 44 7.03 -24.24 -7.89
CA ARG A 44 7.34 -25.68 -7.71
C ARG A 44 7.07 -26.12 -6.26
N GLY A 45 6.15 -27.07 -6.10
CA GLY A 45 5.75 -27.64 -4.81
C GLY A 45 4.72 -26.83 -4.02
N ILE A 46 4.28 -25.67 -4.51
CA ILE A 46 3.32 -24.79 -3.84
C ILE A 46 2.14 -24.49 -4.76
N TYR A 47 0.93 -24.74 -4.26
CA TYR A 47 -0.32 -24.69 -5.00
C TYR A 47 -1.33 -23.81 -4.28
N ILE A 48 -2.32 -23.35 -5.04
CA ILE A 48 -3.46 -22.58 -4.55
C ILE A 48 -4.73 -23.08 -5.25
N ASP A 49 -5.86 -22.95 -4.57
CA ASP A 49 -7.17 -23.11 -5.19
C ASP A 49 -7.31 -22.18 -6.42
N ALA A 50 -7.78 -22.75 -7.53
CA ALA A 50 -7.88 -22.05 -8.80
C ALA A 50 -8.79 -20.82 -8.72
N ALA A 51 -9.95 -20.97 -8.08
CA ALA A 51 -10.96 -19.92 -8.00
C ALA A 51 -10.52 -18.78 -7.08
N THR A 52 -9.85 -19.12 -5.98
CA THR A 52 -9.19 -18.16 -5.08
C THR A 52 -8.19 -17.29 -5.84
N TRP A 53 -7.33 -17.87 -6.68
CA TRP A 53 -6.37 -17.11 -7.48
C TRP A 53 -7.06 -16.24 -8.54
N VAL A 54 -8.05 -16.78 -9.26
CA VAL A 54 -8.76 -16.06 -10.33
C VAL A 54 -9.46 -14.82 -9.76
N ARG A 55 -10.14 -14.94 -8.62
CA ARG A 55 -10.79 -13.81 -7.94
C ARG A 55 -9.81 -12.85 -7.25
N SER A 56 -8.63 -13.32 -6.89
CA SER A 56 -7.63 -12.47 -6.22
C SER A 56 -7.20 -11.32 -7.14
N PRO A 57 -7.31 -10.06 -6.69
CA PRO A 57 -6.80 -8.94 -7.46
C PRO A 57 -5.26 -8.92 -7.47
N PRO A 58 -4.62 -8.14 -8.36
CA PRO A 58 -3.18 -8.16 -8.57
C PRO A 58 -2.33 -7.95 -7.30
N TRP A 59 -2.76 -7.10 -6.37
CA TRP A 59 -2.04 -6.86 -5.10
C TRP A 59 -2.09 -8.08 -4.17
N VAL A 60 -3.20 -8.81 -4.12
CA VAL A 60 -3.29 -10.08 -3.37
C VAL A 60 -2.43 -11.16 -4.03
N ARG A 61 -2.42 -11.23 -5.37
CA ARG A 61 -1.54 -12.15 -6.11
C ARG A 61 -0.06 -11.90 -5.85
N ALA A 62 0.35 -10.65 -5.61
CA ALA A 62 1.70 -10.33 -5.19
C ALA A 62 2.03 -10.90 -3.79
N GLN A 63 1.12 -10.75 -2.82
CA GLN A 63 1.27 -11.36 -1.49
C GLN A 63 1.36 -12.90 -1.60
N ILE A 64 0.48 -13.53 -2.39
CA ILE A 64 0.49 -14.98 -2.66
C ILE A 64 1.86 -15.41 -3.23
N ALA A 65 2.41 -14.65 -4.18
CA ALA A 65 3.68 -14.97 -4.80
C ALA A 65 4.87 -14.86 -3.83
N VAL A 66 4.84 -13.90 -2.90
CA VAL A 66 5.84 -13.73 -1.83
C VAL A 66 5.76 -14.90 -0.84
N ALA A 67 4.57 -15.20 -0.31
CA ALA A 67 4.35 -16.34 0.59
C ALA A 67 4.76 -17.67 -0.06
N ALA A 68 4.37 -17.90 -1.31
CA ALA A 68 4.74 -19.10 -2.05
C ALA A 68 6.24 -19.23 -2.27
N MET A 69 6.96 -18.11 -2.45
CA MET A 69 8.42 -18.13 -2.50
C MET A 69 9.02 -18.50 -1.15
N ALA A 70 8.51 -17.95 -0.05
CA ALA A 70 9.00 -18.25 1.29
C ALA A 70 8.77 -19.73 1.66
N HIS A 71 7.62 -20.31 1.32
CA HIS A 71 7.41 -21.75 1.51
C HIS A 71 8.36 -22.63 0.68
N ARG A 72 8.67 -22.22 -0.55
CA ARG A 72 9.56 -22.99 -1.43
C ARG A 72 11.02 -22.89 -0.98
N LEU A 73 11.46 -21.70 -0.61
CA LEU A 73 12.84 -21.40 -0.23
C LEU A 73 12.83 -20.59 1.09
N PRO A 74 12.70 -21.26 2.26
CA PRO A 74 12.51 -20.60 3.56
C PRO A 74 13.63 -19.65 3.98
N ASN A 75 14.83 -19.81 3.43
CA ASN A 75 15.99 -18.97 3.71
C ASN A 75 16.18 -17.82 2.70
N SER A 76 15.18 -17.55 1.85
CA SER A 76 15.24 -16.44 0.90
C SER A 76 15.16 -15.11 1.62
N LEU A 77 16.10 -14.21 1.34
CA LEU A 77 16.08 -12.84 1.86
C LEU A 77 15.31 -11.91 0.91
N PHE A 78 14.11 -11.49 1.31
CA PHE A 78 13.28 -10.56 0.56
C PHE A 78 13.83 -9.13 0.65
N CYS A 79 13.82 -8.42 -0.46
CA CYS A 79 14.32 -7.05 -0.58
C CYS A 79 13.35 -6.15 -1.34
N ARG A 80 13.61 -4.84 -1.32
CA ARG A 80 12.88 -3.83 -2.12
C ARG A 80 11.35 -3.95 -2.01
N ASP A 81 10.61 -3.98 -3.11
CA ASP A 81 9.14 -3.97 -3.14
C ASP A 81 8.54 -5.12 -2.34
N SER A 82 9.10 -6.34 -2.45
CA SER A 82 8.67 -7.46 -1.61
C SER A 82 8.97 -7.25 -0.12
N ALA A 83 10.06 -6.55 0.22
CA ALA A 83 10.34 -6.18 1.61
C ALA A 83 9.39 -5.09 2.11
N LEU A 84 9.08 -4.07 1.31
CA LEU A 84 8.08 -3.05 1.66
C LEU A 84 6.72 -3.70 1.95
N LEU A 85 6.28 -4.62 1.09
CA LEU A 85 5.04 -5.37 1.26
C LEU A 85 5.03 -6.17 2.57
N LEU A 86 6.14 -6.83 2.91
CA LEU A 86 6.28 -7.60 4.16
C LEU A 86 6.36 -6.71 5.41
N HIS A 87 6.87 -5.49 5.29
CA HIS A 87 6.81 -4.47 6.34
C HIS A 87 5.44 -3.78 6.41
N GLY A 88 4.43 -4.24 5.66
CA GLY A 88 3.09 -3.66 5.70
C GLY A 88 2.99 -2.28 5.03
N LEU A 89 3.96 -1.90 4.19
CA LEU A 89 3.94 -0.63 3.48
C LEU A 89 3.15 -0.75 2.15
N PRO A 90 2.30 0.25 1.82
CA PRO A 90 1.43 0.17 0.66
C PRO A 90 2.21 0.33 -0.64
N LEU A 91 1.94 -0.53 -1.62
CA LEU A 91 2.40 -0.37 -3.00
C LEU A 91 1.20 -0.05 -3.88
N ILE A 92 1.25 1.09 -4.56
CA ILE A 92 0.15 1.56 -5.43
C ILE A 92 0.08 0.67 -6.67
N THR A 93 1.24 0.35 -7.23
CA THR A 93 1.36 -0.55 -8.35
C THR A 93 1.70 -1.95 -7.83
N PRO A 94 0.97 -3.00 -8.27
CA PRO A 94 1.33 -4.37 -7.92
C PRO A 94 2.78 -4.67 -8.35
N PRO A 95 3.63 -5.17 -7.44
CA PRO A 95 5.02 -5.39 -7.77
C PRO A 95 5.14 -6.46 -8.86
N PRO A 96 5.85 -6.18 -9.97
CA PRO A 96 5.91 -7.08 -11.12
C PRO A 96 6.75 -8.34 -10.84
N HIS A 97 7.48 -8.38 -9.73
CA HIS A 97 8.39 -9.44 -9.35
C HIS A 97 8.36 -9.69 -7.85
N VAL A 98 8.63 -10.93 -7.45
CA VAL A 98 9.14 -11.22 -6.11
C VAL A 98 10.63 -10.89 -6.08
N THR A 99 11.04 -9.98 -5.20
CA THR A 99 12.39 -9.43 -5.16
C THR A 99 13.21 -10.01 -4.01
N LEU A 100 14.34 -10.62 -4.35
CA LEU A 100 15.22 -11.33 -3.40
C LEU A 100 16.68 -10.86 -3.49
N ARG A 101 17.44 -10.99 -2.41
CA ARG A 101 18.90 -10.94 -2.44
C ARG A 101 19.50 -12.29 -2.85
N THR A 102 20.65 -12.24 -3.52
CA THR A 102 21.48 -13.40 -3.84
C THR A 102 22.95 -13.07 -3.61
N GLN A 103 23.72 -14.05 -3.14
CA GLN A 103 25.18 -13.98 -3.10
C GLN A 103 25.83 -14.57 -4.35
N ASP A 104 25.06 -15.32 -5.15
CA ASP A 104 25.50 -15.88 -6.42
C ASP A 104 25.23 -14.86 -7.55
N PRO A 105 26.29 -14.29 -8.18
CA PRO A 105 26.13 -13.35 -9.28
C PRO A 105 25.46 -13.95 -10.52
N SER A 106 25.55 -15.27 -10.72
CA SER A 106 24.95 -15.95 -11.87
C SER A 106 23.42 -15.99 -11.80
N LEU A 107 22.85 -15.84 -10.61
CA LEU A 107 21.40 -15.82 -10.38
C LEU A 107 20.79 -14.44 -10.47
N VAL A 108 21.60 -13.38 -10.61
CA VAL A 108 21.14 -11.99 -10.67
C VAL A 108 20.32 -11.74 -11.93
N GLY A 109 19.22 -11.02 -11.78
CA GLY A 109 18.30 -10.70 -12.88
C GLY A 109 16.93 -11.33 -12.68
N ILE A 110 16.14 -11.31 -13.76
CA ILE A 110 14.77 -11.83 -13.76
C ILE A 110 14.83 -13.31 -14.13
N GLY A 111 14.40 -14.17 -13.21
CA GLY A 111 14.25 -15.60 -13.47
C GLY A 111 13.07 -15.90 -14.39
N ARG A 112 13.06 -17.10 -14.96
CA ARG A 112 11.97 -17.58 -15.82
C ARG A 112 10.62 -17.50 -15.08
N ARG A 113 9.59 -17.05 -15.80
CA ARG A 113 8.19 -17.16 -15.35
C ARG A 113 7.77 -18.64 -15.39
N GLU A 114 7.47 -19.21 -14.23
CA GLU A 114 7.02 -20.60 -14.11
C GLU A 114 5.56 -20.74 -14.56
N SER A 115 5.25 -21.79 -15.33
CA SER A 115 3.88 -22.13 -15.69
C SER A 115 3.08 -22.56 -14.45
N MET A 116 1.91 -21.95 -14.29
CA MET A 116 0.94 -22.26 -13.23
C MET A 116 0.08 -23.49 -13.54
N THR A 117 -0.03 -23.87 -14.81
CA THR A 117 -0.86 -24.99 -15.30
C THR A 117 -0.08 -26.29 -15.45
N GLY A 118 1.17 -26.34 -14.97
CA GLY A 118 1.99 -27.54 -15.05
C GLY A 118 2.39 -27.87 -16.49
N SER A 119 2.09 -29.11 -16.91
CA SER A 119 2.26 -29.59 -18.28
C SER A 119 1.07 -29.29 -19.19
N THR A 120 -0.08 -28.87 -18.63
CA THR A 120 -1.26 -28.49 -19.40
C THR A 120 -1.04 -27.11 -20.01
N SER A 121 -1.48 -26.89 -21.25
CA SER A 121 -1.50 -25.55 -21.86
C SER A 121 -2.46 -24.62 -21.10
N ALA A 122 -2.24 -23.32 -21.19
CA ALA A 122 -3.10 -22.34 -20.55
C ALA A 122 -4.53 -22.40 -21.12
N GLU A 123 -4.65 -22.59 -22.43
CA GLU A 123 -5.93 -22.67 -23.16
C GLU A 123 -6.74 -23.89 -22.72
N SER A 124 -6.12 -25.08 -22.66
CA SER A 124 -6.81 -26.29 -22.23
C SER A 124 -7.20 -26.22 -20.75
N TRP A 125 -6.35 -25.60 -19.92
CA TRP A 125 -6.67 -25.37 -18.51
C TRP A 125 -7.86 -24.42 -18.36
N LEU A 126 -7.91 -23.32 -19.12
CA LEU A 126 -9.03 -22.36 -19.10
C LEU A 126 -10.32 -23.00 -19.56
N ALA A 127 -10.30 -23.78 -20.64
CA ALA A 127 -11.49 -24.50 -21.12
C ALA A 127 -12.05 -25.44 -20.03
N ALA A 128 -11.17 -26.17 -19.33
CA ALA A 128 -11.56 -27.01 -18.20
C ALA A 128 -12.11 -26.19 -17.02
N TYR A 129 -11.50 -25.04 -16.70
CA TYR A 129 -11.95 -24.15 -15.63
C TYR A 129 -13.34 -23.56 -15.91
N CYS A 130 -13.54 -22.97 -17.10
CA CYS A 130 -14.81 -22.34 -17.49
C CYS A 130 -15.94 -23.37 -17.63
N SER A 131 -15.64 -24.64 -17.93
CA SER A 131 -16.68 -25.69 -17.94
C SER A 131 -17.27 -25.99 -16.55
N ARG A 132 -16.63 -25.51 -15.48
CA ARG A 132 -16.95 -25.80 -14.07
C ARG A 132 -17.27 -24.57 -13.25
N SER A 133 -17.00 -23.37 -13.79
CA SER A 133 -17.09 -22.08 -13.11
C SER A 133 -17.86 -21.09 -13.97
N GLN A 134 -18.57 -20.16 -13.34
CA GLN A 134 -19.19 -19.02 -14.03
C GLN A 134 -18.18 -17.90 -14.32
N GLU A 135 -16.94 -18.04 -13.84
CA GLU A 135 -15.86 -17.10 -14.09
C GLU A 135 -15.17 -17.39 -15.43
N GLU A 136 -14.93 -16.34 -16.23
CA GLU A 136 -14.25 -16.44 -17.53
C GLU A 136 -12.92 -15.67 -17.53
N PRO A 137 -11.87 -16.18 -16.85
CA PRO A 137 -10.57 -15.52 -16.82
C PRO A 137 -9.86 -15.56 -18.17
N THR A 138 -9.10 -14.51 -18.44
CA THR A 138 -8.19 -14.49 -19.59
C THR A 138 -6.88 -15.23 -19.29
N THR A 139 -6.11 -15.55 -20.32
CA THR A 139 -4.75 -16.13 -20.16
C THR A 139 -3.82 -15.24 -19.33
N ALA A 140 -4.07 -13.92 -19.29
CA ALA A 140 -3.34 -12.99 -18.43
C ALA A 140 -3.53 -13.29 -16.93
N ALA A 141 -4.67 -13.86 -16.53
CA ALA A 141 -4.90 -14.27 -15.14
C ALA A 141 -4.00 -15.43 -14.73
N LEU A 142 -3.52 -16.25 -15.67
CA LEU A 142 -2.62 -17.39 -15.42
C LEU A 142 -1.14 -17.01 -15.48
N LEU A 143 -0.83 -15.72 -15.64
CA LEU A 143 0.54 -15.24 -15.62
C LEU A 143 1.07 -15.18 -14.19
N ASN A 144 2.10 -15.99 -13.96
CA ASN A 144 2.79 -16.00 -12.68
C ASN A 144 3.66 -14.75 -12.48
N VAL A 145 3.84 -14.34 -11.22
CA VAL A 145 4.77 -13.27 -10.83
C VAL A 145 6.19 -13.86 -10.79
N PRO A 146 7.12 -13.49 -11.69
CA PRO A 146 8.47 -14.06 -11.70
C PRO A 146 9.32 -13.53 -10.54
N THR A 147 10.46 -14.16 -10.31
CA THR A 147 11.42 -13.75 -9.27
C THR A 147 12.52 -12.89 -9.88
N ARG A 148 12.86 -11.77 -9.25
CA ARG A 148 14.01 -10.96 -9.61
C ARG A 148 15.01 -10.96 -8.46
N ARG A 149 16.26 -11.33 -8.75
CA ARG A 149 17.32 -11.39 -7.76
C ARG A 149 18.29 -10.24 -7.94
N PHE A 150 18.76 -9.72 -6.81
CA PHE A 150 19.73 -8.65 -6.73
C PHE A 150 20.89 -9.06 -5.84
N GLU A 151 22.10 -8.62 -6.18
CA GLU A 151 23.19 -8.65 -5.20
C GLU A 151 22.85 -7.73 -4.01
N THR A 152 23.61 -7.87 -2.92
CA THR A 152 23.54 -6.95 -1.78
C THR A 152 23.68 -5.49 -2.25
N VAL A 153 23.05 -4.56 -1.53
CA VAL A 153 23.32 -3.13 -1.71
C VAL A 153 24.82 -2.88 -1.57
N LEU A 154 25.37 -2.09 -2.49
CA LEU A 154 26.81 -1.86 -2.58
C LEU A 154 27.19 -0.74 -1.60
N PRO A 155 28.00 -1.02 -0.57
CA PRO A 155 28.46 0.02 0.33
C PRO A 155 29.23 1.12 -0.41
N ARG A 156 29.07 2.36 0.03
CA ARG A 156 29.74 3.52 -0.56
C ARG A 156 31.26 3.34 -0.53
N GLY A 157 31.90 3.69 -1.64
CA GLY A 157 33.36 3.54 -1.81
C GLY A 157 33.83 2.11 -2.12
N MET A 158 32.92 1.12 -2.11
CA MET A 158 33.25 -0.26 -2.44
C MET A 158 32.95 -0.57 -3.91
N THR A 159 33.81 -1.35 -4.55
CA THR A 159 33.53 -1.91 -5.88
C THR A 159 32.71 -3.19 -5.75
N ARG A 160 31.97 -3.59 -6.80
CA ARG A 160 31.23 -4.87 -6.80
C ARG A 160 32.14 -6.07 -6.52
N GLY A 161 33.36 -6.08 -7.08
CA GLY A 161 34.34 -7.14 -6.86
C GLY A 161 34.78 -7.26 -5.40
N SER A 162 35.12 -6.13 -4.76
CA SER A 162 35.51 -6.10 -3.34
C SER A 162 34.36 -6.44 -2.40
N ALA A 163 33.12 -6.05 -2.73
CA ALA A 163 31.94 -6.44 -1.97
C ALA A 163 31.72 -7.96 -2.01
N ARG A 164 31.80 -8.58 -3.19
CA ARG A 164 31.67 -10.04 -3.34
C ARG A 164 32.75 -10.79 -2.57
N GLU A 165 34.00 -10.32 -2.63
CA GLU A 165 35.09 -10.92 -1.86
C GLU A 165 34.87 -10.78 -0.36
N SER A 166 34.45 -9.61 0.11
CA SER A 166 34.13 -9.38 1.52
C SER A 166 32.97 -10.25 2.00
N GLN A 167 31.96 -10.51 1.16
CA GLN A 167 30.87 -11.44 1.46
C GLN A 167 31.37 -12.88 1.56
N ARG A 168 32.20 -13.34 0.61
CA ARG A 168 32.79 -14.69 0.64
C ARG A 168 33.61 -14.93 1.92
N ARG A 169 34.33 -13.92 2.39
CA ARG A 169 35.10 -13.96 3.65
C ARG A 169 34.24 -13.78 4.90
N GLY A 170 32.93 -13.55 4.77
CA GLY A 170 32.02 -13.30 5.90
C GLY A 170 32.22 -11.95 6.60
N ILE A 171 33.02 -11.05 6.02
CA ILE A 171 33.30 -9.70 6.54
C ILE A 171 32.11 -8.78 6.27
N LEU A 172 31.55 -8.84 5.06
CA LEU A 172 30.33 -8.11 4.69
C LEU A 172 29.13 -9.04 4.84
N ARG A 173 28.32 -8.81 5.87
CA ARG A 173 27.03 -9.50 6.04
C ARG A 173 25.91 -8.66 5.45
N THR A 174 24.97 -9.31 4.78
CA THR A 174 23.73 -8.65 4.35
C THR A 174 22.81 -8.55 5.57
N PRO A 175 22.42 -7.34 6.01
CA PRO A 175 21.52 -7.18 7.14
C PRO A 175 20.16 -7.83 6.84
N GLN A 176 19.61 -8.51 7.85
CA GLN A 176 18.33 -9.20 7.74
C GLN A 176 17.61 -9.20 9.08
N VAL A 177 16.29 -9.12 9.01
CA VAL A 177 15.36 -9.30 10.13
C VAL A 177 14.41 -10.44 9.81
N ARG A 178 13.74 -10.95 10.85
CA ARG A 178 12.74 -12.00 10.71
C ARG A 178 11.37 -11.44 11.04
N LEU A 179 10.43 -11.55 10.09
CA LEU A 179 9.04 -11.15 10.27
C LEU A 179 8.15 -12.39 10.45
N PRO A 180 7.02 -12.28 11.18
CA PRO A 180 6.16 -13.42 11.48
C PRO A 180 5.40 -13.92 10.24
N ALA A 181 4.79 -15.11 10.35
CA ALA A 181 3.97 -15.70 9.29
C ALA A 181 2.78 -14.80 8.90
N SER A 182 2.31 -13.96 9.82
CA SER A 182 1.22 -12.99 9.66
C SER A 182 1.64 -11.64 9.05
N ALA A 183 2.88 -11.52 8.54
CA ALA A 183 3.38 -10.26 7.96
C ALA A 183 2.61 -9.82 6.69
N LEU A 184 1.89 -10.73 6.04
CA LEU A 184 1.01 -10.43 4.91
C LEU A 184 -0.45 -10.54 5.37
N SER A 185 -1.26 -9.52 5.08
CA SER A 185 -2.64 -9.44 5.56
C SER A 185 -3.56 -10.49 4.93
N GLU A 186 -3.34 -10.82 3.66
CA GLU A 186 -4.28 -11.62 2.86
C GLU A 186 -3.89 -13.10 2.77
N VAL A 187 -2.67 -13.45 3.17
CA VAL A 187 -2.09 -14.78 2.91
C VAL A 187 -1.31 -15.24 4.13
N THR A 188 -1.59 -16.47 4.58
CA THR A 188 -0.80 -17.06 5.66
C THR A 188 0.58 -17.47 5.15
N GLY A 189 1.61 -16.96 5.81
CA GLY A 189 3.00 -17.31 5.53
C GLY A 189 3.43 -18.65 6.11
N PRO A 190 4.69 -19.06 5.84
CA PRO A 190 5.26 -20.23 6.50
C PRO A 190 5.43 -19.99 8.00
N GLU A 191 5.32 -21.05 8.81
CA GLU A 191 5.59 -21.00 10.26
C GLU A 191 6.99 -20.47 10.60
N SER A 192 7.95 -20.67 9.69
CA SER A 192 9.29 -20.11 9.81
C SER A 192 9.33 -18.58 9.67
N GLY A 193 8.25 -17.92 9.27
CA GLY A 193 8.23 -16.50 8.96
C GLY A 193 9.06 -16.17 7.72
N TYR A 194 9.42 -14.90 7.60
CA TYR A 194 10.11 -14.33 6.43
C TYR A 194 11.45 -13.72 6.83
N TRP A 195 12.50 -14.01 6.05
CA TRP A 195 13.75 -13.25 6.12
C TRP A 195 13.66 -12.03 5.21
N VAL A 196 13.80 -10.84 5.77
CA VAL A 196 13.57 -9.58 5.05
C VAL A 196 14.70 -8.61 5.34
N GLU A 197 15.02 -7.75 4.37
CA GLU A 197 15.89 -6.60 4.65
C GLU A 197 15.27 -5.70 5.73
N PRO A 198 16.08 -5.15 6.65
CA PRO A 198 15.62 -4.11 7.57
C PRO A 198 14.99 -2.93 6.80
N VAL A 199 13.96 -2.31 7.37
CA VAL A 199 13.21 -1.23 6.73
C VAL A 199 14.12 -0.06 6.34
N GLU A 200 15.17 0.18 7.13
CA GLU A 200 16.18 1.22 6.96
C GLU A 200 16.99 1.06 5.66
N ILE A 201 17.05 -0.16 5.13
CA ILE A 201 17.69 -0.47 3.85
C ILE A 201 16.65 -0.61 2.76
N ALA A 202 15.57 -1.36 3.04
CA ALA A 202 14.53 -1.66 2.07
C ALA A 202 13.82 -0.39 1.57
N LEU A 203 13.51 0.53 2.48
CA LEU A 203 12.78 1.77 2.20
C LEU A 203 13.52 2.68 1.21
N PRO A 204 14.74 3.17 1.49
CA PRO A 204 15.49 3.96 0.51
C PRO A 204 15.87 3.17 -0.76
N ASP A 205 16.13 1.86 -0.71
CA ASP A 205 16.44 1.09 -1.92
C ASP A 205 15.22 0.93 -2.85
N ALA A 206 14.03 0.71 -2.31
CA ALA A 206 12.78 0.62 -3.09
C ALA A 206 12.26 2.00 -3.50
N ALA A 207 11.96 2.88 -2.54
CA ALA A 207 11.25 4.13 -2.79
C ALA A 207 12.01 5.07 -3.73
N SER A 208 13.35 5.07 -3.71
CA SER A 208 14.17 5.87 -4.64
C SER A 208 14.01 5.47 -6.13
N ARG A 209 13.40 4.30 -6.40
CA ARG A 209 13.17 3.76 -7.74
C ARG A 209 11.71 3.86 -8.19
N LEU A 210 10.77 4.01 -7.26
CA LEU A 210 9.35 4.20 -7.53
C LEU A 210 9.07 5.57 -8.16
N PRO A 211 7.99 5.71 -8.95
CA PRO A 211 7.46 7.01 -9.34
C PRO A 211 7.27 7.89 -8.10
N PHE A 212 7.52 9.20 -8.24
CA PHE A 212 7.51 10.12 -7.08
C PHE A 212 6.21 10.05 -6.25
N PRO A 213 4.99 10.00 -6.82
CA PRO A 213 3.77 9.89 -6.02
C PRO A 213 3.68 8.60 -5.21
N GLU A 214 4.14 7.49 -5.77
CA GLU A 214 4.15 6.20 -5.09
C GLU A 214 5.23 6.16 -3.98
N ALA A 215 6.41 6.74 -4.24
CA ALA A 215 7.44 6.89 -3.21
C ALA A 215 6.95 7.72 -2.00
N VAL A 216 6.18 8.78 -2.26
CA VAL A 216 5.55 9.60 -1.20
C VAL A 216 4.52 8.79 -0.43
N ALA A 217 3.65 8.03 -1.11
CA ALA A 217 2.65 7.19 -0.44
C ALA A 217 3.27 6.13 0.50
N VAL A 218 4.37 5.50 0.06
CA VAL A 218 5.14 4.56 0.90
C VAL A 218 5.71 5.28 2.12
N LEU A 219 6.27 6.48 1.94
CA LEU A 219 6.89 7.26 3.01
C LEU A 219 5.87 7.80 4.02
N ASP A 220 4.75 8.35 3.56
CA ASP A 220 3.66 8.83 4.42
C ASP A 220 3.14 7.68 5.30
N ALA A 221 2.92 6.51 4.69
CA ALA A 221 2.49 5.31 5.41
C ALA A 221 3.54 4.80 6.42
N PHE A 222 4.83 4.84 6.07
CA PHE A 222 5.90 4.51 7.01
C PHE A 222 5.87 5.45 8.22
N LEU A 223 5.83 6.76 7.99
CA LEU A 223 5.80 7.75 9.06
C LEU A 223 4.56 7.62 9.95
N ALA A 224 3.39 7.38 9.35
CA ALA A 224 2.14 7.15 10.07
C ALA A 224 2.22 5.89 10.93
N GLN A 225 2.63 4.75 10.37
CA GLN A 225 2.73 3.48 11.09
C GLN A 225 3.76 3.53 12.23
N SER A 226 4.88 4.23 12.03
CA SER A 226 5.86 4.41 13.09
C SER A 226 5.36 5.32 14.22
N ALA A 227 4.50 6.30 13.93
CA ALA A 227 3.87 7.14 14.96
C ALA A 227 2.93 6.32 15.87
N PHE A 228 2.34 5.24 15.35
CA PHE A 228 1.54 4.28 16.12
C PHE A 228 2.36 3.12 16.73
N GLY A 229 3.68 3.12 16.57
CA GLY A 229 4.57 2.07 17.10
C GLY A 229 4.53 0.73 16.36
N ASN A 230 3.89 0.67 15.18
CA ASN A 230 3.78 -0.57 14.38
C ASN A 230 5.06 -0.90 13.63
N LEU A 231 5.86 0.12 13.32
CA LEU A 231 7.16 0.00 12.66
C LEU A 231 8.26 0.70 13.47
N LEU A 232 9.50 0.48 13.06
CA LEU A 232 10.66 1.17 13.63
C LEU A 232 10.40 2.68 13.70
N ALA A 233 10.65 3.27 14.87
CA ALA A 233 10.58 4.70 15.03
C ALA A 233 11.52 5.39 14.03
N PRO A 234 11.04 6.36 13.23
CA PRO A 234 11.90 7.12 12.36
C PRO A 234 12.91 7.91 13.21
N PRO A 235 14.04 8.33 12.61
CA PRO A 235 14.90 9.32 13.24
C PRO A 235 14.09 10.56 13.63
N GLU A 236 14.46 11.20 14.75
CA GLU A 236 13.75 12.38 15.28
C GLU A 236 13.71 13.57 14.30
N SER A 237 14.57 13.55 13.28
CA SER A 237 14.61 14.58 12.23
C SER A 237 14.47 13.97 10.82
N SER A 238 13.86 14.74 9.92
CA SER A 238 13.81 14.41 8.48
C SER A 238 15.20 14.32 7.83
N ALA A 239 16.20 15.03 8.41
CA ALA A 239 17.61 14.90 8.03
C ALA A 239 18.12 13.48 8.30
N GLY A 240 17.84 12.92 9.49
CA GLY A 240 18.22 11.55 9.82
C GLY A 240 17.61 10.51 8.87
N LEU A 241 16.35 10.69 8.46
CA LEU A 241 15.71 9.81 7.48
C LEU A 241 16.31 9.97 6.07
N SER A 242 16.67 11.20 5.69
CA SER A 242 17.33 11.48 4.41
C SER A 242 18.67 10.74 4.25
N ASP A 243 19.36 10.51 5.36
CA ASP A 243 20.70 9.92 5.38
C ASP A 243 20.70 8.38 5.25
N TRP A 244 19.56 7.70 5.44
CA TRP A 244 19.45 6.25 5.26
C TRP A 244 19.90 5.79 3.86
N GLY A 245 19.75 6.64 2.85
CA GLY A 245 20.18 6.36 1.48
C GLY A 245 21.66 6.66 1.16
N ASP A 246 22.38 7.39 2.01
CA ASP A 246 23.73 7.89 1.70
C ASP A 246 24.79 6.79 1.65
N GLY A 247 24.54 5.69 2.35
CA GLY A 247 25.49 4.58 2.45
C GLY A 247 25.60 3.71 1.20
N PHE A 248 24.62 3.75 0.27
CA PHE A 248 24.59 2.81 -0.86
C PHE A 248 23.81 3.25 -2.10
N LEU A 249 23.06 4.37 -2.05
CA LEU A 249 22.40 4.89 -3.25
C LEU A 249 23.38 5.67 -4.14
N THR A 250 23.17 5.59 -5.45
CA THR A 250 23.85 6.49 -6.39
C THR A 250 23.35 7.92 -6.23
N HIS A 251 24.12 8.93 -6.64
CA HIS A 251 23.70 10.34 -6.55
C HIS A 251 22.31 10.61 -7.13
N ARG A 252 21.97 10.01 -8.27
CA ARG A 252 20.64 10.15 -8.89
C ARG A 252 19.53 9.60 -8.01
N LEU A 253 19.70 8.39 -7.48
CA LEU A 253 18.68 7.74 -6.64
C LEU A 253 18.56 8.44 -5.29
N ASN A 254 19.68 8.89 -4.75
CA ASN A 254 19.72 9.65 -3.53
C ASN A 254 18.98 11.00 -3.66
N ARG A 255 19.14 11.72 -4.78
CA ARG A 255 18.35 12.92 -5.08
C ARG A 255 16.84 12.63 -5.09
N ARG A 256 16.42 11.51 -5.69
CA ARG A 256 14.99 11.09 -5.71
C ARG A 256 14.49 10.76 -4.30
N TRP A 257 15.29 10.02 -3.53
CA TRP A 257 15.00 9.69 -2.13
C TRP A 257 14.79 10.96 -1.30
N ARG A 258 15.77 11.87 -1.30
CA ARG A 258 15.70 13.14 -0.56
C ARG A 258 14.52 14.01 -0.99
N ALA A 259 14.19 14.05 -2.28
CA ALA A 259 13.02 14.78 -2.76
C ALA A 259 11.71 14.19 -2.21
N ALA A 260 11.58 12.86 -2.17
CA ALA A 260 10.40 12.20 -1.62
C ALA A 260 10.31 12.38 -0.09
N VAL A 261 11.43 12.21 0.64
CA VAL A 261 11.50 12.46 2.09
C VAL A 261 11.14 13.90 2.44
N GLY A 262 11.64 14.87 1.68
CA GLY A 262 11.32 16.29 1.87
C GLY A 262 9.86 16.66 1.56
N PHE A 263 9.12 15.77 0.89
CA PHE A 263 7.70 15.94 0.58
C PHE A 263 6.77 15.10 1.46
N ALA A 264 7.29 14.08 2.14
CA ALA A 264 6.50 13.17 2.95
C ALA A 264 5.79 13.89 4.11
N ASP A 265 4.58 13.44 4.44
CA ASP A 265 3.73 13.97 5.50
C ASP A 265 2.95 12.83 6.16
N ALA A 266 3.16 12.63 7.47
CA ALA A 266 2.54 11.54 8.23
C ALA A 266 1.02 11.68 8.40
N ARG A 267 0.44 12.83 8.05
CA ARG A 267 -0.99 13.12 8.21
C ARG A 267 -1.86 12.59 7.07
N ALA A 268 -1.26 12.09 5.98
CA ALA A 268 -2.04 11.45 4.93
C ALA A 268 -2.68 10.17 5.49
N GLU A 269 -4.00 10.08 5.41
CA GLU A 269 -4.75 8.97 6.03
C GLU A 269 -4.90 7.78 5.07
N SER A 270 -4.62 7.98 3.79
CA SER A 270 -4.68 6.94 2.78
C SER A 270 -3.59 7.07 1.71
N PRO A 271 -3.14 5.95 1.10
CA PRO A 271 -2.20 5.99 -0.03
C PRO A 271 -2.70 6.83 -1.20
N ALA A 272 -4.02 6.89 -1.39
CA ALA A 272 -4.64 7.67 -2.45
C ALA A 272 -4.51 9.18 -2.22
N GLU A 273 -4.65 9.65 -0.97
CA GLU A 273 -4.40 11.06 -0.62
C GLU A 273 -2.95 11.44 -0.87
N SER A 274 -2.00 10.59 -0.46
CA SER A 274 -0.57 10.81 -0.69
C SER A 274 -0.24 10.92 -2.18
N VAL A 275 -0.77 10.00 -3.01
CA VAL A 275 -0.59 10.03 -4.47
C VAL A 275 -1.24 11.29 -5.06
N SER A 276 -2.45 11.66 -4.62
CA SER A 276 -3.15 12.86 -5.07
C SER A 276 -2.32 14.11 -4.79
N ARG A 277 -1.84 14.27 -3.55
CA ARG A 277 -1.01 15.39 -3.11
C ARG A 277 0.28 15.52 -3.92
N ALA A 278 0.95 14.40 -4.15
CA ALA A 278 2.17 14.36 -4.94
C ALA A 278 1.92 14.68 -6.43
N LEU A 279 0.83 14.19 -7.02
CA LEU A 279 0.44 14.53 -8.39
C LEU A 279 0.04 16.00 -8.53
N ILE A 280 -0.76 16.54 -7.60
CA ILE A 280 -1.11 17.97 -7.54
C ILE A 280 0.17 18.82 -7.55
N HIS A 281 1.17 18.44 -6.75
CA HIS A 281 2.48 19.09 -6.71
C HIS A 281 3.25 18.97 -8.02
N GLN A 282 3.35 17.76 -8.60
CA GLN A 282 4.07 17.54 -9.87
C GLN A 282 3.42 18.26 -11.05
N LEU A 283 2.10 18.37 -11.04
CA LEU A 283 1.34 19.17 -11.99
C LEU A 283 1.55 20.67 -11.75
N GLY A 284 2.13 21.10 -10.62
CA GLY A 284 2.40 22.51 -10.33
C GLY A 284 1.16 23.28 -9.90
N PHE A 285 0.16 22.61 -9.32
CA PHE A 285 -0.94 23.29 -8.62
C PHE A 285 -0.50 23.77 -7.24
N ALA A 286 -1.20 24.75 -6.69
CA ALA A 286 -0.99 25.20 -5.31
C ALA A 286 -1.18 24.03 -4.34
N ALA A 287 -0.37 23.99 -3.28
CA ALA A 287 -0.48 22.97 -2.25
C ALA A 287 -1.81 23.14 -1.47
N PRO A 288 -2.60 22.07 -1.29
CA PRO A 288 -3.79 22.12 -0.45
C PRO A 288 -3.44 22.09 1.03
N ALA A 289 -4.34 22.62 1.87
CA ALA A 289 -4.41 22.24 3.27
C ALA A 289 -5.04 20.84 3.37
N LEU A 290 -4.47 19.96 4.20
CA LEU A 290 -4.92 18.59 4.37
C LEU A 290 -5.85 18.47 5.59
N GLN A 291 -6.82 17.56 5.52
CA GLN A 291 -7.61 17.11 6.66
C GLN A 291 -8.34 18.24 7.41
N VAL A 292 -9.04 19.07 6.65
CA VAL A 292 -9.71 20.28 7.17
C VAL A 292 -11.12 19.94 7.65
N TRP A 293 -11.44 20.33 8.88
CA TRP A 293 -12.81 20.27 9.41
C TRP A 293 -13.60 21.51 8.99
N ILE A 294 -14.80 21.29 8.47
CA ILE A 294 -15.72 22.32 7.99
C ILE A 294 -17.04 22.16 8.74
N ALA A 295 -17.42 23.19 9.49
CA ALA A 295 -18.73 23.25 10.10
C ALA A 295 -19.80 23.40 9.01
N THR A 296 -20.77 22.48 9.01
CA THR A 296 -21.95 22.52 8.15
C THR A 296 -23.22 22.47 9.00
N ASP A 297 -24.38 22.62 8.38
CA ASP A 297 -25.67 22.53 9.07
C ASP A 297 -26.10 21.08 9.40
N ILE A 298 -25.41 20.08 8.84
CA ILE A 298 -25.62 18.66 9.18
C ILE A 298 -24.59 18.14 10.19
N GLY A 299 -23.65 18.98 10.61
CA GLY A 299 -22.54 18.63 11.50
C GLY A 299 -21.17 19.06 10.94
N ASP A 300 -20.11 18.77 11.69
CA ASP A 300 -18.75 19.02 11.24
C ASP A 300 -18.29 17.92 10.28
N GLU A 301 -17.85 18.32 9.10
CA GLU A 301 -17.41 17.42 8.04
C GLU A 301 -15.91 17.59 7.78
N ARG A 302 -15.17 16.49 7.70
CA ARG A 302 -13.74 16.50 7.38
C ARG A 302 -13.51 16.26 5.90
N VAL A 303 -12.69 17.08 5.27
CA VAL A 303 -12.35 16.97 3.84
C VAL A 303 -10.85 16.72 3.63
N ASP A 304 -10.52 16.00 2.56
CA ASP A 304 -9.14 15.59 2.27
C ASP A 304 -8.27 16.81 1.93
N PHE A 305 -8.79 17.72 1.09
CA PHE A 305 -8.06 18.86 0.55
C PHE A 305 -8.89 20.15 0.59
N GLU A 306 -8.30 21.27 1.04
CA GLU A 306 -8.88 22.61 0.88
C GLU A 306 -7.87 23.59 0.26
N TRP A 307 -8.30 24.37 -0.73
CA TRP A 307 -7.60 25.55 -1.24
C TRP A 307 -8.36 26.82 -0.87
N VAL A 308 -7.68 27.75 -0.19
CA VAL A 308 -8.23 29.07 0.13
C VAL A 308 -7.59 30.11 -0.80
N LEU A 309 -8.37 30.59 -1.76
CA LEU A 309 -7.94 31.54 -2.77
C LEU A 309 -8.29 32.94 -2.33
N GLN A 310 -7.26 33.77 -2.12
CA GLN A 310 -7.44 35.17 -1.77
C GLN A 310 -8.25 35.89 -2.85
N ALA A 311 -9.14 36.77 -2.42
CA ALA A 311 -9.88 37.63 -3.32
C ALA A 311 -8.91 38.50 -4.12
N SER A 312 -9.02 38.49 -5.45
CA SER A 312 -8.25 39.42 -6.28
C SER A 312 -9.03 40.72 -6.43
N SER A 313 -8.33 41.86 -6.38
CA SER A 313 -8.90 43.18 -6.68
C SER A 313 -9.52 43.25 -8.10
N ARG A 314 -9.06 42.39 -9.02
CA ARG A 314 -9.57 42.29 -10.40
C ARG A 314 -10.90 41.56 -10.54
N SER A 315 -11.26 40.69 -9.60
CA SER A 315 -12.49 39.87 -9.68
C SER A 315 -13.72 40.51 -9.04
N GLY A 316 -13.58 41.67 -8.37
CA GLY A 316 -14.68 42.33 -7.65
C GLY A 316 -15.25 41.56 -6.45
N ALA A 317 -14.78 40.33 -6.19
CA ALA A 317 -15.22 39.51 -5.08
C ALA A 317 -14.67 40.04 -3.75
N SER A 318 -15.54 40.29 -2.77
CA SER A 318 -15.13 40.73 -1.42
C SER A 318 -14.72 39.57 -0.50
N ARG A 319 -14.92 38.31 -0.90
CA ARG A 319 -14.63 37.13 -0.08
C ARG A 319 -13.68 36.17 -0.78
N PRO A 320 -12.81 35.48 -0.02
CA PRO A 320 -11.92 34.47 -0.59
C PRO A 320 -12.74 33.30 -1.14
N ARG A 321 -12.36 32.81 -2.31
CA ARG A 321 -12.97 31.61 -2.90
C ARG A 321 -12.33 30.38 -2.27
N ARG A 322 -13.13 29.38 -1.92
CA ARG A 322 -12.67 28.14 -1.29
C ARG A 322 -13.04 26.94 -2.15
N ILE A 323 -12.08 26.07 -2.39
CA ILE A 323 -12.26 24.84 -3.17
C ILE A 323 -11.93 23.67 -2.27
N VAL A 324 -12.81 22.67 -2.25
CA VAL A 324 -12.64 21.40 -1.56
C VAL A 324 -12.35 20.31 -2.57
N GLY A 325 -11.33 19.50 -2.31
CA GLY A 325 -11.03 18.29 -3.04
C GLY A 325 -11.31 17.06 -2.19
N GLU A 326 -11.98 16.06 -2.75
CA GLU A 326 -12.16 14.75 -2.12
C GLU A 326 -11.71 13.63 -3.08
N PHE A 327 -10.96 12.67 -2.53
CA PHE A 327 -10.64 11.45 -3.23
C PHE A 327 -11.76 10.42 -3.01
N ASP A 328 -12.45 10.06 -4.10
CA ASP A 328 -13.47 9.02 -4.09
C ASP A 328 -12.86 7.68 -4.50
N GLY A 329 -12.47 6.90 -3.49
CA GLY A 329 -12.13 5.51 -3.67
C GLY A 329 -13.38 4.72 -4.08
N ARG A 330 -13.56 4.46 -5.38
CA ARG A 330 -14.62 3.62 -5.98
C ARG A 330 -14.81 2.21 -5.36
N GLY A 331 -14.07 1.85 -4.30
CA GLY A 331 -14.22 0.63 -3.51
C GLY A 331 -15.22 0.71 -2.35
N LYS A 332 -15.67 1.89 -1.89
CA LYS A 332 -16.68 1.96 -0.80
C LYS A 332 -18.08 1.46 -1.20
N TYR A 333 -18.33 1.23 -2.49
CA TYR A 333 -19.66 0.83 -2.99
C TYR A 333 -19.85 -0.68 -3.17
N PHE A 334 -18.81 -1.50 -2.95
CA PHE A 334 -18.87 -2.95 -3.16
C PHE A 334 -18.60 -3.80 -1.91
N ASP A 335 -18.26 -3.17 -0.78
CA ASP A 335 -18.26 -3.87 0.51
C ASP A 335 -19.69 -3.89 1.08
N GLU A 336 -20.41 -4.99 0.83
CA GLU A 336 -21.66 -5.30 1.57
C GLU A 336 -21.44 -5.24 3.10
N ALA A 337 -20.21 -5.48 3.57
CA ALA A 337 -19.81 -5.35 4.98
C ALA A 337 -19.77 -3.90 5.50
N LEU A 338 -19.48 -2.90 4.66
CA LEU A 338 -19.45 -1.48 5.03
C LEU A 338 -20.83 -0.83 5.01
N LEU A 339 -21.82 -1.48 4.39
CA LEU A 339 -23.18 -0.96 4.30
C LEU A 339 -23.85 -0.88 5.68
N GLN A 340 -23.38 -1.55 6.73
CA GLN A 340 -24.00 -1.55 8.07
C GLN A 340 -25.54 -1.77 8.02
N GLY A 341 -26.02 -2.55 7.04
CA GLY A 341 -27.45 -2.77 6.78
C GLY A 341 -28.19 -1.66 6.03
N ARG A 342 -27.50 -0.59 5.58
CA ARG A 342 -28.06 0.48 4.73
C ARG A 342 -28.09 0.04 3.28
N SER A 343 -29.16 0.40 2.57
CA SER A 343 -29.23 0.19 1.13
C SER A 343 -28.22 1.09 0.40
N ALA A 344 -27.73 0.64 -0.76
CA ALA A 344 -26.86 1.46 -1.63
C ALA A 344 -27.48 2.84 -1.96
N LYS A 345 -28.81 2.91 -1.97
CA LYS A 345 -29.58 4.15 -2.18
C LYS A 345 -29.46 5.12 -1.00
N GLU A 346 -29.44 4.63 0.24
CA GLU A 346 -29.28 5.44 1.45
C GLU A 346 -27.86 5.99 1.59
N VAL A 347 -26.84 5.18 1.26
CA VAL A 347 -25.45 5.65 1.23
C VAL A 347 -25.26 6.75 0.20
N HIS A 348 -25.80 6.55 -1.02
CA HIS A 348 -25.75 7.58 -2.05
C HIS A 348 -26.51 8.86 -1.66
N TYR A 349 -27.65 8.72 -0.97
CA TYR A 349 -28.42 9.87 -0.49
C TYR A 349 -27.67 10.64 0.61
N ALA A 350 -27.06 9.94 1.57
CA ALA A 350 -26.25 10.57 2.62
C ALA A 350 -25.04 11.31 2.04
N GLU A 351 -24.35 10.71 1.06
CA GLU A 351 -23.23 11.34 0.37
C GLU A 351 -23.66 12.61 -0.38
N LYS A 352 -24.84 12.59 -1.02
CA LYS A 352 -25.41 13.77 -1.66
C LYS A 352 -25.73 14.88 -0.66
N LEU A 353 -26.33 14.54 0.48
CA LEU A 353 -26.63 15.51 1.54
C LEU A 353 -25.35 16.15 2.09
N ARG A 354 -24.29 15.37 2.25
CA ARG A 354 -22.96 15.85 2.66
C ARG A 354 -22.38 16.84 1.65
N GLU A 355 -22.40 16.50 0.36
CA GLU A 355 -21.91 17.41 -0.68
C GLU A 355 -22.71 18.71 -0.73
N ASP A 356 -24.04 18.63 -0.68
CA ASP A 356 -24.92 19.80 -0.67
C ASP A 356 -24.64 20.68 0.57
N ALA A 357 -24.38 20.08 1.73
CA ALA A 357 -23.99 20.79 2.94
C ALA A 357 -22.66 21.53 2.81
N LEU A 358 -21.64 20.87 2.25
CA LEU A 358 -20.35 21.51 1.96
C LEU A 358 -20.51 22.68 0.98
N ARG A 359 -21.29 22.51 -0.09
CA ARG A 359 -21.56 23.57 -1.09
C ARG A 359 -22.27 24.77 -0.48
N ARG A 360 -23.23 24.55 0.43
CA ARG A 360 -23.94 25.63 1.14
C ARG A 360 -23.03 26.49 2.02
N THR A 361 -21.84 26.01 2.38
CA THR A 361 -20.80 26.84 3.03
C THR A 361 -20.09 27.83 2.08
N GLY A 362 -20.47 27.87 0.80
CA GLY A 362 -19.85 28.73 -0.22
C GLY A 362 -18.57 28.15 -0.82
N ARG A 363 -18.42 26.82 -0.76
CA ARG A 363 -17.26 26.08 -1.28
C ARG A 363 -17.60 25.37 -2.58
N ASP A 364 -16.66 25.41 -3.51
CA ASP A 364 -16.72 24.58 -4.71
C ASP A 364 -16.14 23.19 -4.38
N VAL A 365 -16.84 22.12 -4.74
CA VAL A 365 -16.38 20.75 -4.50
C VAL A 365 -15.92 20.11 -5.82
N VAL A 366 -14.72 19.53 -5.81
CA VAL A 366 -14.15 18.73 -6.90
C VAL A 366 -13.77 17.34 -6.38
N ARG A 367 -14.13 16.30 -7.14
CA ARG A 367 -13.85 14.90 -6.78
C ARG A 367 -13.08 14.21 -7.89
N TRP A 368 -12.25 13.26 -7.51
CA TRP A 368 -11.51 12.38 -8.42
C TRP A 368 -11.29 11.01 -7.78
N GLY A 369 -11.07 9.98 -8.60
CA GLY A 369 -10.77 8.63 -8.13
C GLY A 369 -9.49 8.07 -8.74
N TRP A 370 -9.23 6.77 -8.50
CA TRP A 370 -8.07 6.07 -9.04
C TRP A 370 -7.92 6.20 -10.56
N SER A 371 -9.03 6.22 -11.31
CA SER A 371 -9.03 6.37 -12.78
C SER A 371 -8.53 7.74 -13.26
N ASP A 372 -8.66 8.78 -12.43
CA ASP A 372 -8.12 10.11 -12.69
C ASP A 372 -6.65 10.18 -12.25
N LEU A 373 -6.27 9.53 -11.15
CA LEU A 373 -4.86 9.45 -10.70
C LEU A 373 -3.97 8.68 -11.69
N ALA A 374 -4.52 7.62 -12.32
CA ALA A 374 -3.84 6.88 -13.37
C ALA A 374 -3.60 7.70 -14.65
N ARG A 375 -4.29 8.85 -14.78
CA ARG A 375 -4.25 9.76 -15.94
C ARG A 375 -4.10 11.21 -15.46
N PRO A 376 -2.88 11.62 -15.06
CA PRO A 376 -2.64 12.92 -14.42
C PRO A 376 -3.16 14.13 -15.19
N GLU A 377 -3.25 14.04 -16.53
CA GLU A 377 -3.85 15.05 -17.40
C GLU A 377 -5.34 15.29 -17.13
N ILE A 378 -6.09 14.25 -16.77
CA ILE A 378 -7.51 14.35 -16.42
C ILE A 378 -7.65 15.03 -15.05
N LEU A 379 -6.82 14.62 -14.07
CA LEU A 379 -6.77 15.31 -12.78
C LEU A 379 -6.44 16.80 -12.97
N ALA A 380 -5.46 17.11 -13.82
CA ALA A 380 -5.10 18.50 -14.11
C ALA A 380 -6.26 19.30 -14.72
N ALA A 381 -6.99 18.72 -15.67
CA ALA A 381 -8.15 19.36 -16.27
C ALA A 381 -9.26 19.62 -15.25
N ARG A 382 -9.55 18.65 -14.36
CA ARG A 382 -10.53 18.80 -13.27
C ARG A 382 -10.15 19.93 -12.31
N LEU A 383 -8.90 19.96 -11.85
CA LEU A 383 -8.41 20.99 -10.93
C LEU A 383 -8.42 22.38 -11.57
N ALA A 384 -8.03 22.48 -12.84
CA ALA A 384 -8.08 23.73 -13.60
C ALA A 384 -9.52 24.23 -13.77
N LEU A 385 -10.46 23.34 -14.11
CA LEU A 385 -11.89 23.69 -14.23
C LEU A 385 -12.48 24.14 -12.89
N ALA A 386 -12.08 23.49 -11.79
CA ALA A 386 -12.44 23.92 -10.44
C ALA A 386 -11.83 25.28 -10.06
N GLY A 387 -10.82 25.76 -10.79
CA GLY A 387 -10.15 27.04 -10.56
C GLY A 387 -9.02 26.96 -9.53
N VAL A 388 -8.48 25.77 -9.28
CA VAL A 388 -7.29 25.60 -8.44
C VAL A 388 -6.11 26.28 -9.16
N PRO A 389 -5.43 27.26 -8.54
CA PRO A 389 -4.36 27.99 -9.19
C PRO A 389 -3.12 27.12 -9.34
N ARG A 390 -2.30 27.42 -10.35
CA ARG A 390 -0.92 26.94 -10.40
C ARG A 390 -0.10 27.62 -9.31
N ALA A 391 0.84 26.90 -8.71
CA ALA A 391 1.83 27.49 -7.83
C ALA A 391 2.62 28.52 -8.64
N ARG A 392 2.69 29.77 -8.17
CA ARG A 392 3.60 30.76 -8.77
C ARG A 392 5.03 30.28 -8.56
N GLU A 393 5.88 30.41 -9.57
CA GLU A 393 7.33 30.23 -9.40
C GLU A 393 7.79 31.09 -8.23
N GLY A 394 8.19 30.44 -7.13
CA GLY A 394 8.77 31.12 -5.95
C GLY A 394 8.11 30.82 -4.59
N THR A 395 6.92 30.22 -4.50
CA THR A 395 6.33 29.89 -3.19
C THR A 395 6.65 28.45 -2.80
N ARG A 396 7.78 28.26 -2.10
CA ARG A 396 8.01 27.02 -1.32
C ARG A 396 6.87 26.89 -0.30
N PRO A 397 6.21 25.73 -0.15
CA PRO A 397 5.28 25.54 0.95
C PRO A 397 6.06 25.73 2.26
N ALA A 398 5.57 26.59 3.14
CA ALA A 398 6.03 26.61 4.52
C ALA A 398 5.70 25.25 5.11
N VAL A 399 6.73 24.47 5.46
CA VAL A 399 6.59 23.32 6.33
C VAL A 399 6.16 23.89 7.68
N VAL A 400 4.84 23.96 7.90
CA VAL A 400 4.32 24.14 9.24
C VAL A 400 4.49 22.78 9.90
N VAL A 401 5.61 22.62 10.61
CA VAL A 401 5.69 21.64 11.70
C VAL A 401 4.73 22.16 12.76
N GLY A 402 3.44 21.87 12.55
CA GLY A 402 2.38 22.23 13.46
C GLY A 402 2.44 21.28 14.63
N ALA A 403 2.88 21.81 15.78
CA ALA A 403 2.65 21.21 17.07
C ALA A 403 1.24 20.64 17.13
N ALA A 404 1.12 19.42 17.63
CA ALA A 404 -0.14 18.75 17.92
C ALA A 404 -1.11 19.74 18.55
N HIS A 405 -2.07 20.23 17.76
CA HIS A 405 -3.21 20.92 18.31
C HIS A 405 -4.01 19.82 18.99
N SER A 406 -3.91 19.81 20.31
CA SER A 406 -4.72 18.98 21.18
C SER A 406 -6.17 19.19 20.75
N ALA A 407 -6.85 18.09 20.42
CA ALA A 407 -8.30 18.09 20.30
C ALA A 407 -8.87 18.76 21.57
N PRO A 408 -9.92 19.60 21.46
CA PRO A 408 -10.64 20.01 22.66
C PRO A 408 -11.11 18.72 23.35
N ALA A 409 -10.70 18.54 24.60
CA ALA A 409 -11.15 17.45 25.42
C ALA A 409 -12.68 17.41 25.37
N LEU A 410 -13.24 16.28 24.93
CA LEU A 410 -14.65 15.98 25.16
C LEU A 410 -14.90 16.16 26.66
N PRO A 411 -15.91 16.94 27.08
CA PRO A 411 -16.23 17.04 28.49
C PRO A 411 -16.55 15.64 29.01
N CYS A 412 -15.79 15.20 30.03
CA CYS A 412 -16.07 13.97 30.75
C CYS A 412 -17.56 13.95 31.13
N PRO A 413 -18.28 12.83 30.91
CA PRO A 413 -19.59 12.68 31.50
C PRO A 413 -19.42 12.74 33.02
N ASN A 414 -20.19 13.62 33.67
CA ASN A 414 -20.21 13.77 35.12
C ASN A 414 -20.23 12.40 35.81
N PRO A 415 -19.43 12.19 36.86
CA PRO A 415 -19.56 11.00 37.68
C PRO A 415 -20.99 10.95 38.22
N ARG A 416 -21.63 9.79 38.05
CA ARG A 416 -22.95 9.52 38.65
C ARG A 416 -22.85 9.79 40.15
N PRO A 417 -23.83 10.46 40.78
CA PRO A 417 -23.85 10.58 42.22
C PRO A 417 -23.94 9.17 42.83
N ASP A 418 -23.09 8.91 43.81
CA ASP A 418 -23.10 7.70 44.64
C ASP A 418 -24.53 7.44 45.16
N PRO A 419 -25.02 6.19 45.13
CA PRO A 419 -26.28 5.87 45.77
C PRO A 419 -26.14 6.10 47.28
N ARG A 420 -26.97 6.99 47.82
CA ARG A 420 -27.11 7.12 49.28
C ARG A 420 -27.47 5.75 49.87
N PRO A 421 -26.94 5.39 51.04
CA PRO A 421 -27.36 4.18 51.73
C PRO A 421 -28.83 4.30 52.12
N ASP A 422 -29.60 3.25 51.83
CA ASP A 422 -30.97 3.06 52.30
C ASP A 422 -30.97 2.96 53.83
N PRO A 423 -31.66 3.83 54.58
CA PRO A 423 -31.84 3.66 56.00
C PRO A 423 -33.01 2.70 56.23
N ARG A 424 -32.83 1.42 55.88
CA ARG A 424 -33.60 0.26 56.37
C ARG A 424 -33.11 -1.04 55.69
N GLY A 425 -32.42 -1.88 56.45
CA GLY A 425 -32.06 -3.25 56.06
C GLY A 425 -30.73 -3.69 56.61
#